data_AF-A0A3B9D0Y9-F1
#
_entry.id   AF-A0A3B9D0Y9-F1
#
_cell.length_a   1.000
_cell.length_b   1.000
_cell.length_c   1.000
_cell.angle_alpha   90.00
_cell.angle_beta   90.00
_cell.angle_gamma   90.00
#
_symmetry.space_group_name_H-M   'P 1'
#
loop_
_entity.id
_entity.type
_entity.pdbx_description
1 polymer ?
#
loop_
_entity_poly.entity_id
_entity_poly.type
_entity_poly.pdbx_seq_one_letter_code
_entity_poly.pdbx_strand_id
1 'polypeptide(L)'
;GIFTPTEAAAAAVTWVLILGLIYRSLSVKSLGRVLTKTTSTTGSIMLIVTAAGLFGWIIAREQGPQAVTEALLQFTDSPIVFLLLVNVVLLVTGMLLEPVAGLLIMVPVLLPAAAEFGIHPLHLGIVMILNLVLGLLTPPVGLVLYVLSSVTGSSVQTVTKGTVPFLIPLLITLLLITFIPAFSLWLPGLLVN
;
A
#
# COMPACT_ATOMS: atom_id res chain seq x y z
N GLY A 1 -11.22 -16.13 -2.14
CA GLY A 1 -10.48 -17.28 -1.58
C GLY A 1 -10.95 -17.51 -0.15
N ILE A 2 -10.78 -18.72 0.40
CA ILE A 2 -11.21 -19.06 1.77
C ILE A 2 -10.38 -18.31 2.84
N PHE A 3 -9.15 -17.93 2.51
CA PHE A 3 -8.26 -17.16 3.38
C PHE A 3 -7.65 -15.97 2.64
N THR A 4 -7.44 -14.87 3.36
CA THR A 4 -6.55 -13.78 2.96
C THR A 4 -5.08 -14.19 3.18
N PRO A 5 -4.09 -13.51 2.56
CA PRO A 5 -2.67 -13.85 2.72
C PRO A 5 -2.20 -13.85 4.18
N THR A 6 -2.71 -12.92 5.00
CA THR A 6 -2.39 -12.82 6.43
C THR A 6 -2.96 -13.98 7.23
N GLU A 7 -4.22 -14.36 6.97
CA GLU A 7 -4.86 -15.53 7.59
C GLU A 7 -4.20 -16.84 7.13
N ALA A 8 -3.81 -16.94 5.87
CA ALA A 8 -3.10 -18.09 5.34
C ALA A 8 -1.72 -18.27 6.00
N ALA A 9 -0.99 -17.17 6.24
CA ALA A 9 0.26 -17.20 6.99
C ALA A 9 0.05 -17.67 8.45
N ALA A 10 -1.00 -17.19 9.12
CA ALA A 10 -1.34 -17.64 10.47
C ALA A 10 -1.69 -19.13 10.53
N ALA A 11 -2.48 -19.61 9.57
CA ALA A 11 -2.82 -21.03 9.42
C ALA A 11 -1.56 -21.87 9.16
N ALA A 12 -0.66 -21.42 8.28
CA ALA A 12 0.59 -22.10 7.98
C ALA A 12 1.51 -22.20 9.22
N VAL A 13 1.69 -21.11 9.97
CA VAL A 13 2.48 -21.10 11.22
C VAL A 13 1.89 -22.05 12.24
N THR A 14 0.56 -22.03 12.40
CA THR A 14 -0.15 -22.94 13.32
C THR A 14 0.10 -24.40 12.94
N TRP A 15 0.02 -24.73 11.65
CA TRP A 15 0.26 -26.07 11.15
C TRP A 15 1.71 -26.52 11.36
N VAL A 16 2.69 -25.64 11.08
CA VAL A 16 4.11 -25.92 11.31
C VAL A 16 4.41 -26.15 12.80
N LEU A 17 3.75 -25.42 13.71
CA LEU A 17 3.87 -25.65 15.15
C LEU A 17 3.34 -27.04 15.55
N ILE A 18 2.17 -27.43 15.04
CA ILE A 18 1.59 -28.76 15.29
C ILE A 18 2.53 -29.86 14.80
N LEU A 19 3.02 -29.76 13.55
CA LEU A 19 3.98 -30.73 13.00
C LEU A 19 5.29 -30.76 13.78
N GLY A 20 5.78 -29.59 14.22
CA GLY A 20 6.99 -29.49 15.04
C GLY A 20 6.88 -30.21 16.38
N LEU A 21 5.68 -30.23 16.98
CA LEU A 21 5.36 -30.97 18.20
C LEU A 21 5.24 -32.48 17.92
N ILE A 22 4.53 -32.87 16.86
CA ILE A 22 4.33 -34.29 16.50
C ILE A 22 5.65 -34.96 16.14
N TYR A 23 6.45 -34.34 15.28
CA TYR A 23 7.76 -34.87 14.86
C TYR A 23 8.87 -34.65 15.90
N ARG A 24 8.56 -34.01 17.04
CA ARG A 24 9.52 -33.64 18.08
C ARG A 24 10.75 -32.88 17.56
N SER A 25 10.59 -32.18 16.45
CA SER A 25 11.64 -31.36 15.83
C SER A 25 11.72 -29.96 16.44
N LEU A 26 10.70 -29.55 17.21
CA LEU A 26 10.63 -28.26 17.88
C LEU A 26 10.84 -28.41 19.39
N SER A 27 11.92 -27.83 19.91
CA SER A 27 12.13 -27.64 21.36
C SER A 27 11.66 -26.26 21.80
N VAL A 28 11.26 -26.11 23.07
CA VAL A 28 10.91 -24.80 23.66
C VAL A 28 12.04 -23.78 23.49
N LYS A 29 13.29 -24.23 23.60
CA LYS A 29 14.48 -23.39 23.40
C LYS A 29 14.65 -22.93 21.95
N SER A 30 14.38 -23.81 20.98
CA SER A 30 14.39 -23.44 19.55
C SER A 30 13.24 -22.52 19.19
N LEU A 31 12.06 -22.72 19.78
CA LEU A 31 10.91 -21.84 19.59
C LEU A 31 11.22 -20.42 20.08
N GLY A 32 11.77 -20.28 21.29
CA GLY A 32 12.22 -18.98 21.81
C GLY A 32 13.22 -18.30 20.88
N ARG A 33 14.21 -19.03 20.36
CA ARG A 33 15.19 -18.51 19.40
C ARG A 33 14.55 -18.00 18.11
N VAL A 34 13.61 -18.75 17.53
CA VAL A 34 12.89 -18.37 16.31
C VAL A 34 12.06 -17.12 16.57
N LEU A 35 11.31 -17.08 17.67
CA LEU A 35 10.52 -15.91 18.06
C LEU A 35 11.39 -14.66 18.22
N THR A 36 12.52 -14.74 18.92
CA THR A 36 13.44 -13.61 19.07
C THR A 36 13.97 -13.11 17.72
N LYS A 37 14.35 -14.02 16.82
CA LYS A 37 14.83 -13.66 15.48
C LYS A 37 13.73 -12.98 14.64
N THR A 38 12.52 -13.52 14.67
CA THR A 38 11.35 -12.94 13.99
C THR A 38 11.04 -11.56 14.54
N THR A 39 10.95 -11.40 15.87
CA THR A 39 10.68 -10.11 16.52
C THR A 39 11.78 -9.09 16.24
N SER A 40 13.05 -9.48 16.21
CA SER A 40 14.15 -8.57 15.87
C SER A 40 14.04 -8.05 14.43
N THR A 41 13.72 -8.94 13.48
CA THR A 41 13.54 -8.56 12.07
C THR A 41 12.33 -7.64 11.91
N THR A 42 11.17 -8.04 12.43
CA THR A 42 9.94 -7.24 12.39
C THR A 42 10.07 -5.92 13.15
N GLY A 43 10.78 -5.90 14.27
CA GLY A 43 11.00 -4.69 15.07
C GLY A 43 11.74 -3.61 14.29
N SER A 44 12.79 -3.98 13.55
CA SER A 44 13.51 -3.03 12.69
C SER A 44 12.62 -2.41 11.60
N ILE A 45 11.74 -3.22 11.00
CA ILE A 45 10.74 -2.76 10.03
C ILE A 45 9.74 -1.82 10.70
N MET A 46 9.20 -2.20 11.86
CA MET A 46 8.19 -1.41 12.56
C MET A 46 8.70 -0.04 12.99
N LEU A 47 10.00 0.11 13.27
CA LEU A 47 10.60 1.43 13.52
C LEU A 47 10.49 2.36 12.31
N ILE A 48 10.71 1.84 11.10
CA ILE A 48 10.55 2.59 9.85
C ILE A 48 9.08 2.97 9.65
N VAL A 49 8.17 2.01 9.88
CA VAL A 49 6.71 2.25 9.78
C VAL A 49 6.26 3.33 10.77
N THR A 50 6.72 3.29 12.01
CA THR A 50 6.37 4.29 13.02
C THR A 50 6.90 5.68 12.65
N ALA A 51 8.14 5.78 12.17
CA ALA A 51 8.70 7.06 11.71
C ALA A 51 7.92 7.63 10.51
N ALA A 52 7.58 6.79 9.53
CA ALA A 52 6.75 7.18 8.38
C ALA A 52 5.33 7.60 8.81
N GLY A 53 4.74 6.89 9.77
CA GLY A 53 3.43 7.24 10.34
C GLY A 53 3.44 8.59 11.06
N LEU A 54 4.48 8.89 11.85
CA LEU A 54 4.66 10.19 12.48
C LEU A 54 4.77 11.31 11.44
N PHE A 55 5.52 11.08 10.36
CA PHE A 55 5.62 12.03 9.26
C PHE A 55 4.27 12.27 8.57
N GLY A 56 3.50 11.21 8.30
CA GLY A 56 2.14 11.33 7.77
C GLY A 56 1.21 12.13 8.69
N TRP A 57 1.31 11.93 10.00
CA TRP A 57 0.54 12.69 10.98
C TRP A 57 0.91 14.19 10.98
N ILE A 58 2.20 14.53 10.87
CA ILE A 58 2.66 15.92 10.77
C ILE A 58 2.09 16.57 9.50
N ILE A 59 2.21 15.92 8.34
CA ILE A 59 1.66 16.45 7.07
C ILE A 59 0.15 16.70 7.17
N ALA A 60 -0.58 15.75 7.77
CA ALA A 60 -2.02 15.91 7.97
C ALA A 60 -2.34 17.10 8.89
N ARG A 61 -1.53 17.32 9.93
CA ARG A 61 -1.70 18.43 10.87
C ARG A 61 -1.41 19.79 10.23
N GLU A 62 -0.43 19.86 9.35
CA GLU A 62 -0.09 21.07 8.57
C GLU A 62 -1.05 21.32 7.39
N GLN A 63 -2.14 20.55 7.29
CA GLN A 63 -3.13 20.66 6.21
C GLN A 63 -2.52 20.49 4.80
N GLY A 64 -1.39 19.77 4.69
CA GLY A 64 -0.73 19.50 3.41
C GLY A 64 -1.65 18.86 2.36
N PRO A 65 -2.46 17.82 2.71
CA PRO A 65 -3.39 17.19 1.77
C PRO A 65 -4.45 18.16 1.23
N GLN A 66 -4.97 19.05 2.08
CA GLN A 66 -5.94 20.08 1.72
C GLN A 66 -5.34 21.08 0.74
N ALA A 67 -4.16 21.62 1.05
CA ALA A 67 -3.47 22.56 0.17
C ALA A 67 -3.17 21.96 -1.22
N VAL A 68 -2.78 20.68 -1.27
CA VAL A 68 -2.57 19.98 -2.56
C VAL A 68 -3.88 19.85 -3.32
N THR A 69 -4.97 19.48 -2.65
CA THR A 69 -6.27 19.29 -3.31
C THR A 69 -6.84 20.60 -3.84
N GLU A 70 -6.73 21.69 -3.07
CA GLU A 70 -7.11 23.04 -3.52
C GLU A 70 -6.31 23.46 -4.77
N ALA A 71 -5.00 23.20 -4.79
CA ALA A 71 -4.17 23.48 -5.95
C ALA A 71 -4.59 22.64 -7.18
N LEU A 72 -5.00 21.39 -6.98
CA LEU A 72 -5.51 20.53 -8.05
C LEU A 72 -6.79 21.09 -8.67
N LEU A 73 -7.74 21.51 -7.84
CA LEU A 73 -9.02 22.09 -8.27
C LEU A 73 -8.82 23.40 -9.05
N GLN A 74 -7.84 24.22 -8.67
CA GLN A 74 -7.52 25.47 -9.37
C GLN A 74 -6.80 25.25 -10.71
N PHE A 75 -6.14 24.10 -10.89
CA PHE A 75 -5.31 23.84 -12.06
C PHE A 75 -6.11 23.36 -13.27
N THR A 76 -7.24 22.66 -13.06
CA THR A 76 -7.96 22.00 -14.15
C THR A 76 -9.45 21.83 -13.87
N ASP A 77 -10.27 22.06 -14.91
CA ASP A 77 -11.70 21.72 -14.93
C ASP A 77 -11.97 20.36 -15.61
N SER A 78 -10.93 19.70 -16.16
CA SER A 78 -11.06 18.40 -16.82
C SER A 78 -10.97 17.23 -15.82
N PRO A 79 -11.99 16.33 -15.74
CA PRO A 79 -11.96 15.14 -14.90
C PRO A 79 -10.76 14.21 -15.16
N ILE A 80 -10.35 14.10 -16.42
CA ILE A 80 -9.24 13.22 -16.85
C ILE A 80 -7.91 13.77 -16.33
N VAL A 81 -7.70 15.07 -16.47
CA VAL A 81 -6.47 15.74 -15.99
C VAL A 81 -6.44 15.72 -14.47
N PHE A 82 -7.57 15.95 -13.80
CA PHE A 82 -7.70 15.80 -12.35
C PHE A 82 -7.27 14.41 -11.88
N LEU A 83 -7.82 13.33 -12.47
CA LEU A 83 -7.43 11.96 -12.14
C LEU A 83 -5.94 11.69 -12.37
N LEU A 84 -5.35 12.23 -13.43
CA LEU A 84 -3.92 12.05 -13.71
C LEU A 84 -3.06 12.72 -12.63
N LEU A 85 -3.41 13.94 -12.23
CA LEU A 85 -2.71 14.64 -11.15
C LEU A 85 -2.89 13.93 -9.80
N VAL A 86 -4.10 13.43 -9.52
CA VAL A 86 -4.39 12.64 -8.33
C VAL A 86 -3.52 11.38 -8.29
N ASN A 87 -3.34 10.67 -9.41
CA ASN A 87 -2.43 9.52 -9.49
C ASN A 87 -1.00 9.93 -9.12
N VAL A 88 -0.48 11.02 -9.68
CA VAL A 88 0.88 11.51 -9.37
C VAL A 88 1.02 11.84 -7.88
N VAL A 89 0.07 12.61 -7.32
CA VAL A 89 0.06 12.97 -5.90
C VAL A 89 0.03 11.73 -5.02
N LEU A 90 -0.81 10.75 -5.35
CA LEU A 90 -0.97 9.54 -4.55
C LEU A 90 0.22 8.57 -4.69
N LEU A 91 0.86 8.49 -5.85
CA LEU A 91 2.11 7.73 -6.01
C LEU A 91 3.22 8.33 -5.14
N VAL A 92 3.41 9.65 -5.18
CA VAL A 92 4.39 10.35 -4.34
C VAL A 92 4.06 10.22 -2.86
N THR A 93 2.77 10.27 -2.51
CA THR A 93 2.32 10.05 -1.14
C THR A 93 2.58 8.62 -0.68
N GLY A 94 2.25 7.62 -1.49
CA GLY A 94 2.45 6.21 -1.18
C GLY A 94 3.93 5.80 -1.12
N MET A 95 4.80 6.55 -1.78
CA MET A 95 6.25 6.41 -1.65
C MET A 95 6.76 6.75 -0.24
N LEU A 96 6.00 7.52 0.55
CA LEU A 96 6.37 8.00 1.88
C LEU A 96 5.50 7.40 2.99
N LEU A 97 4.21 7.22 2.72
CA LEU A 97 3.20 6.78 3.68
C LEU A 97 2.79 5.33 3.45
N GLU A 98 2.54 4.63 4.55
CA GLU A 98 1.87 3.32 4.51
C GLU A 98 0.40 3.49 4.04
N PRO A 99 -0.16 2.58 3.22
CA PRO A 99 -1.47 2.75 2.58
C PRO A 99 -2.63 3.02 3.52
N VAL A 100 -2.69 2.40 4.70
CA VAL A 100 -3.78 2.66 5.65
C VAL A 100 -3.72 4.10 6.14
N ALA A 101 -2.53 4.58 6.54
CA ALA A 101 -2.35 5.98 6.93
C ALA A 101 -2.65 6.94 5.75
N GLY A 102 -2.16 6.61 4.55
CA GLY A 102 -2.40 7.39 3.33
C GLY A 102 -3.88 7.52 2.99
N LEU A 103 -4.65 6.43 3.07
CA LEU A 103 -6.10 6.45 2.84
C LEU A 103 -6.83 7.28 3.90
N LEU A 104 -6.53 7.08 5.18
CA LEU A 104 -7.19 7.82 6.27
C LEU A 104 -7.00 9.34 6.14
N ILE A 105 -5.86 9.78 5.62
CA ILE A 105 -5.53 11.19 5.43
C ILE A 105 -6.09 11.73 4.11
N MET A 106 -5.93 10.99 3.01
CA MET A 106 -6.23 11.50 1.67
C MET A 106 -7.70 11.37 1.28
N VAL A 107 -8.40 10.31 1.72
CA VAL A 107 -9.82 10.09 1.38
C VAL A 107 -10.71 11.28 1.76
N PRO A 108 -10.68 11.83 2.99
CA PRO A 108 -11.59 12.92 3.37
C PRO A 108 -11.39 14.18 2.53
N VAL A 109 -10.22 14.36 1.91
CA VAL A 109 -9.91 15.54 1.10
C VAL A 109 -10.17 15.29 -0.39
N LEU A 110 -9.75 14.14 -0.93
CA LEU A 110 -9.89 13.83 -2.34
C LEU A 110 -11.31 13.39 -2.72
N LEU A 111 -12.06 12.77 -1.80
CA LEU A 111 -13.42 12.32 -2.09
C LEU A 111 -14.38 13.46 -2.46
N PRO A 112 -14.49 14.55 -1.67
CA PRO A 112 -15.34 15.68 -2.06
C PRO A 112 -14.87 16.33 -3.37
N ALA A 113 -13.56 16.53 -3.55
CA ALA A 113 -13.00 17.08 -4.79
C ALA A 113 -13.32 16.21 -6.02
N ALA A 114 -13.19 14.89 -5.90
CA ALA A 114 -13.52 13.96 -6.98
C ALA A 114 -15.02 13.94 -7.30
N ALA A 115 -15.89 14.16 -6.30
CA ALA A 115 -17.32 14.24 -6.50
C ALA A 115 -17.72 15.46 -7.37
N GLU A 116 -16.98 16.57 -7.31
CA GLU A 116 -17.18 17.73 -8.18
C GLU A 116 -16.96 17.39 -9.67
N PHE A 117 -16.05 16.45 -9.96
CA PHE A 117 -15.80 15.93 -11.30
C PHE A 117 -16.72 14.75 -11.69
N GLY A 118 -17.70 14.41 -10.86
CA GLY A 118 -18.62 13.29 -11.10
C GLY A 118 -17.97 11.90 -10.99
N ILE A 119 -16.84 11.80 -10.29
CA ILE A 119 -16.10 10.54 -10.14
C ILE A 119 -16.77 9.67 -9.07
N HIS A 120 -17.05 8.41 -9.41
CA HIS A 120 -17.69 7.48 -8.49
C HIS A 120 -16.79 7.15 -7.28
N PRO A 121 -17.27 7.20 -6.03
CA PRO A 121 -16.48 6.94 -4.82
C PRO A 121 -15.73 5.61 -4.82
N LEU A 122 -16.38 4.53 -5.28
CA LEU A 122 -15.75 3.21 -5.37
C LEU A 122 -14.58 3.18 -6.37
N HIS A 123 -14.73 3.87 -7.50
CA HIS A 123 -13.68 3.94 -8.51
C HIS A 123 -12.48 4.74 -7.98
N LEU A 124 -12.75 5.90 -7.35
CA LEU A 124 -11.71 6.66 -6.67
C LEU A 124 -10.99 5.80 -5.60
N GLY A 125 -11.74 5.09 -4.76
CA GLY A 125 -11.16 4.23 -3.72
C GLY A 125 -10.21 3.17 -4.30
N ILE A 126 -10.59 2.51 -5.40
CA ILE A 126 -9.74 1.53 -6.09
C ILE A 126 -8.47 2.19 -6.65
N VAL A 127 -8.61 3.34 -7.32
CA VAL A 127 -7.48 4.12 -7.83
C VAL A 127 -6.55 4.52 -6.68
N MET A 128 -7.08 4.98 -5.55
CA MET A 128 -6.30 5.37 -4.38
C MET A 128 -5.51 4.20 -3.79
N ILE A 129 -6.16 3.05 -3.60
CA ILE A 129 -5.51 1.83 -3.09
C ILE A 129 -4.36 1.42 -4.00
N LEU A 130 -4.58 1.38 -5.32
CA LEU A 130 -3.55 0.99 -6.26
C LEU A 130 -2.36 1.94 -6.27
N ASN A 131 -2.60 3.25 -6.28
CA ASN A 131 -1.53 4.26 -6.21
C ASN A 131 -0.69 4.10 -4.94
N LEU A 132 -1.33 3.98 -3.78
CA LEU A 132 -0.63 3.88 -2.51
C LEU A 132 0.19 2.59 -2.41
N VAL A 133 -0.37 1.45 -2.87
CA VAL A 133 0.36 0.17 -2.93
C VAL A 133 1.53 0.23 -3.91
N LEU A 134 1.37 0.89 -5.06
CA LEU A 134 2.45 1.09 -6.03
C LEU A 134 3.54 2.01 -5.48
N GLY A 135 3.16 3.02 -4.71
CA GLY A 135 4.08 3.89 -3.98
C GLY A 135 5.01 3.10 -3.05
N LEU A 136 4.48 2.11 -2.32
CA LEU A 136 5.30 1.25 -1.44
C LEU A 136 6.36 0.43 -2.17
N LEU A 137 6.15 0.15 -3.46
CA LEU A 137 7.07 -0.58 -4.32
C LEU A 137 8.05 0.34 -5.04
N THR A 138 7.93 1.65 -4.88
CA THR A 138 8.71 2.67 -5.58
C THR A 138 9.61 3.42 -4.60
N PRO A 139 10.92 3.63 -4.91
CA PRO A 139 11.79 4.50 -4.10
C PRO A 139 11.22 5.92 -3.96
N PRO A 140 11.39 6.63 -2.82
CA PRO A 140 12.61 6.65 -2.00
C PRO A 140 12.52 5.96 -0.63
N VAL A 141 11.35 5.87 0.00
CA VAL A 141 11.16 5.16 1.30
C VAL A 141 10.64 3.75 1.10
N GLY A 142 9.83 3.48 0.05
CA GLY A 142 9.46 2.14 -0.42
C GLY A 142 9.43 1.04 0.64
N LEU A 143 8.52 1.14 1.63
CA LEU A 143 8.52 0.29 2.83
C LEU A 143 8.66 -1.21 2.50
N VAL A 144 7.94 -1.67 1.47
CA VAL A 144 7.98 -3.06 1.05
C VAL A 144 9.36 -3.44 0.52
N LEU A 145 10.08 -2.54 -0.16
CA LEU A 145 11.46 -2.75 -0.59
C LEU A 145 12.41 -2.93 0.60
N TYR A 146 12.22 -2.17 1.70
CA TYR A 146 13.00 -2.33 2.93
C TYR A 146 12.67 -3.63 3.67
N VAL A 147 11.39 -4.01 3.73
CA VAL A 147 10.98 -5.32 4.26
C VAL A 147 11.64 -6.44 3.47
N LEU A 148 11.54 -6.41 2.14
CA LEU A 148 12.14 -7.41 1.27
C LEU A 148 13.67 -7.45 1.42
N SER A 149 14.34 -6.30 1.53
CA SER A 149 15.77 -6.22 1.79
C SER A 149 16.16 -6.89 3.12
N SER A 150 15.42 -6.63 4.20
CA SER A 150 15.68 -7.24 5.52
C SER A 150 15.45 -8.76 5.54
N VAL A 151 14.46 -9.26 4.79
CA VAL A 151 14.13 -10.70 4.74
C VAL A 151 15.07 -11.46 3.82
N THR A 152 15.46 -10.87 2.69
CA THR A 152 16.34 -11.49 1.69
C THR A 152 17.83 -11.31 2.01
N GLY A 153 18.19 -10.37 2.89
CA GLY A 153 19.57 -9.99 3.16
C GLY A 153 20.27 -9.25 2.00
N SER A 154 19.55 -8.96 0.91
CA SER A 154 20.08 -8.21 -0.22
C SER A 154 19.97 -6.71 0.00
N SER A 155 20.83 -5.92 -0.63
CA SER A 155 20.74 -4.45 -0.57
C SER A 155 19.39 -3.96 -1.15
N VAL A 156 18.86 -2.84 -0.61
CA VAL A 156 17.64 -2.20 -1.13
C VAL A 156 17.76 -1.90 -2.63
N GLN A 157 18.96 -1.55 -3.11
CA GLN A 157 19.23 -1.28 -4.52
C GLN A 157 19.07 -2.55 -5.38
N THR A 158 19.54 -3.70 -4.91
CA THR A 158 19.38 -4.99 -5.59
C THR A 158 17.90 -5.36 -5.68
N VAL A 159 17.17 -5.23 -4.57
CA VAL A 159 15.73 -5.51 -4.53
C VAL A 159 14.97 -4.58 -5.47
N THR A 160 15.26 -3.27 -5.43
CA THR A 160 14.63 -2.26 -6.28
C THR A 160 14.84 -2.56 -7.75
N LYS A 161 16.07 -2.87 -8.17
CA LYS A 161 16.35 -3.23 -9.57
C LYS A 161 15.57 -4.48 -10.01
N GLY A 162 15.37 -5.43 -9.10
CA GLY A 162 14.55 -6.62 -9.35
C GLY A 162 13.05 -6.34 -9.46
N THR A 163 12.52 -5.33 -8.77
CA THR A 163 11.09 -4.99 -8.79
C THR A 163 10.71 -4.04 -9.92
N VAL A 164 11.62 -3.20 -10.41
CA VAL A 164 11.35 -2.20 -11.47
C VAL A 164 10.68 -2.80 -12.72
N PRO A 165 11.10 -3.95 -13.28
CA PRO A 165 10.42 -4.54 -14.44
C PRO A 165 8.94 -4.83 -14.19
N PHE A 166 8.57 -5.15 -12.95
CA PHE A 166 7.19 -5.43 -12.55
C PHE A 166 6.38 -4.15 -12.30
N LEU A 167 7.03 -2.99 -12.09
CA LEU A 167 6.33 -1.71 -11.99
C LEU A 167 5.66 -1.32 -13.30
N ILE A 168 6.25 -1.67 -14.45
CA ILE A 168 5.71 -1.32 -15.77
C ILE A 168 4.29 -1.87 -15.99
N PRO A 169 4.03 -3.20 -15.89
CA PRO A 169 2.67 -3.72 -16.06
C PRO A 169 1.71 -3.22 -14.98
N LEU A 170 2.19 -2.93 -13.77
CA LEU A 170 1.35 -2.40 -12.70
C LEU A 170 0.94 -0.94 -12.95
N LEU A 171 1.85 -0.10 -13.45
CA LEU A 171 1.54 1.27 -13.86
C LEU A 171 0.58 1.29 -15.06
N ILE A 172 0.76 0.39 -16.03
CA ILE A 172 -0.20 0.24 -17.13
C ILE A 172 -1.58 -0.12 -16.57
N THR A 173 -1.64 -1.08 -15.64
CA THR A 173 -2.89 -1.49 -15.00
C THR A 173 -3.55 -0.33 -14.25
N LEU A 174 -2.75 0.48 -13.53
CA LEU A 174 -3.23 1.68 -12.85
C LEU A 174 -3.85 2.68 -13.83
N LEU A 175 -3.19 2.96 -14.96
CA LEU A 175 -3.70 3.88 -15.97
C LEU A 175 -4.98 3.33 -16.62
N LEU A 176 -5.01 2.04 -16.94
CA LEU A 176 -6.20 1.39 -17.49
C LEU A 176 -7.40 1.51 -16.54
N ILE A 177 -7.19 1.20 -15.25
CA ILE A 177 -8.25 1.35 -14.25
C ILE A 177 -8.66 2.81 -14.17
N THR A 178 -7.71 3.75 -14.03
CA THR A 178 -7.97 5.20 -13.92
C THR A 178 -8.85 5.72 -15.06
N PHE A 179 -8.54 5.39 -16.31
CA PHE A 179 -9.25 5.96 -17.47
C PHE A 179 -10.47 5.16 -17.90
N ILE A 180 -10.61 3.91 -17.44
CA ILE A 180 -11.72 3.03 -17.82
C ILE A 180 -12.43 2.59 -16.53
N PRO A 181 -13.40 3.39 -16.03
CA PRO A 181 -14.12 3.10 -14.79
C PRO A 181 -14.85 1.74 -14.80
N ALA A 182 -15.15 1.19 -15.98
CA ALA A 182 -15.73 -0.14 -16.12
C ALA A 182 -14.87 -1.22 -15.43
N PHE A 183 -13.54 -1.13 -15.42
CA PHE A 183 -12.71 -2.09 -14.70
C PHE A 183 -12.96 -2.06 -13.17
N SER A 184 -13.35 -0.91 -12.64
CA SER A 184 -13.67 -0.74 -11.22
C SER A 184 -15.14 -1.04 -10.90
N LEU A 185 -16.06 -0.66 -11.79
CA LEU A 185 -17.48 -0.56 -11.50
C LEU A 185 -18.32 -1.69 -12.10
N TRP A 186 -17.83 -2.38 -13.13
CA TRP A 186 -18.61 -3.40 -13.84
C TRP A 186 -19.01 -4.57 -12.95
N LEU A 187 -18.06 -5.19 -12.26
CA LEU A 187 -18.33 -6.35 -11.41
C LEU A 187 -19.18 -5.98 -10.18
N PRO A 188 -18.88 -4.91 -9.42
CA PRO A 188 -19.76 -4.45 -8.35
C PRO A 188 -21.18 -4.13 -8.84
N GLY A 189 -21.31 -3.49 -10.01
CA GLY A 189 -22.61 -3.19 -10.61
C GLY A 189 -23.41 -4.42 -11.06
N LEU A 190 -22.78 -5.58 -11.23
CA LEU A 190 -23.47 -6.84 -11.50
C LEU A 190 -23.91 -7.59 -10.23
N LEU A 191 -23.23 -7.37 -9.10
CA LEU A 191 -23.44 -8.12 -7.86
C LEU A 191 -24.24 -7.34 -6.80
N VAL A 192 -24.20 -6.00 -6.85
CA VAL A 192 -24.73 -5.10 -5.82
C VAL A 192 -25.92 -4.26 -6.35
N ASN A 193 -26.40 -4.55 -7.57
CA ASN A 193 -27.65 -4.02 -8.11
C ASN A 193 -28.82 -4.97 -7.82
#